data_AF-A0A9Q0BLI7-F1
#
_entry.id   AF-A0A9Q0BLI7-F1
#
_cell.length_a   1.000
_cell.length_b   1.000
_cell.length_c   1.000
_cell.angle_alpha   90.00
_cell.angle_beta   90.00
_cell.angle_gamma   90.00
#
_symmetry.space_group_name_H-M   'P 1'
#
loop_
_entity.id
_entity.type
_entity.pdbx_description
1 polymer ?
#
loop_
_entity_poly.entity_id
_entity_poly.type
_entity_poly.pdbx_seq_one_letter_code
_entity_poly.pdbx_strand_id
1 'polypeptide(L)'
;MSRFIMTAKERLQRGLRIGQMLVHNTGLQRMAAKTPTTPPPPKFVKATQPPPKSSKPPQCPGGEKKRKPGTFASGGQHAVFSDCPKPEGDFIKAWSAKNGRYNLILISGALAAGGTLGYALSSGILCLNWTIPEYPYTEDEMEDFEIEEERRREEKEAREERHQDAVEARELGVRRRRAKVAMEREVDLMQRDMDGGITDAELDELQRLAAEREAFELWEKDELKRLDEQEKERDKIRKEKAKVRAERNKERDRKRKETEAQLEKEEAEREKAREKARKEREKAEKEKQKEKEKAEKEAEKARKAAGN
;
A
#
# COMPACT_ATOMS: atom_id res chain seq x y z
N MET A 1 43.58 -19.17 -23.51
CA MET A 1 42.15 -18.80 -23.61
C MET A 1 41.42 -19.04 -22.28
N SER A 2 41.67 -18.32 -21.17
CA SER A 2 40.95 -18.65 -19.92
C SER A 2 40.94 -17.61 -18.78
N ARG A 3 40.88 -16.31 -19.08
CA ARG A 3 40.57 -15.31 -18.02
C ARG A 3 39.41 -14.42 -18.42
N PHE A 4 39.37 -13.98 -19.68
CA PHE A 4 38.26 -13.20 -20.24
C PHE A 4 36.93 -13.96 -20.30
N ILE A 5 36.96 -15.28 -20.53
CA ILE A 5 35.72 -16.08 -20.59
C ILE A 5 35.18 -16.36 -19.17
N MET A 6 36.06 -16.51 -18.17
CA MET A 6 35.63 -16.69 -16.77
C MET A 6 35.07 -15.39 -16.19
N THR A 7 35.71 -14.24 -16.44
CA THR A 7 35.20 -12.94 -15.97
C THR A 7 33.90 -12.54 -16.68
N ALA A 8 33.71 -12.92 -17.95
CA ALA A 8 32.44 -12.73 -18.65
C ALA A 8 31.31 -13.59 -18.04
N LYS A 9 31.59 -14.84 -17.65
CA LYS A 9 30.61 -15.70 -16.97
C LYS A 9 30.24 -15.20 -15.57
N GLU A 10 31.21 -14.70 -14.79
CA GLU A 10 30.95 -14.13 -13.46
C GLU A 10 30.13 -12.83 -13.53
N ARG A 11 30.40 -11.95 -14.51
CA ARG A 11 29.58 -10.75 -14.74
C ARG A 11 28.16 -11.10 -15.17
N LEU A 12 27.99 -12.13 -16.01
CA LEU A 12 26.66 -12.58 -16.45
C LEU A 12 25.87 -13.21 -15.29
N GLN A 13 26.52 -14.02 -14.43
CA GLN A 13 25.88 -14.60 -13.24
C GLN A 13 25.51 -13.55 -12.17
N ARG A 14 26.34 -12.52 -11.96
CA ARG A 14 25.98 -11.39 -11.06
C ARG A 14 24.83 -10.56 -11.63
N GLY A 15 24.79 -10.33 -12.94
CA GLY A 15 23.68 -9.66 -13.62
C GLY A 15 22.35 -10.43 -13.50
N LEU A 16 22.37 -11.76 -13.59
CA LEU A 16 21.19 -12.61 -13.43
C LEU A 16 20.64 -12.61 -11.99
N ARG A 17 21.49 -12.56 -10.96
CA ARG A 17 21.04 -12.48 -9.55
C ARG A 17 20.44 -11.11 -9.20
N ILE A 18 20.95 -10.04 -9.78
CA ILE A 18 20.39 -8.69 -9.62
C ILE A 18 19.06 -8.58 -10.39
N GLY A 19 18.97 -9.19 -11.58
CA GLY A 19 17.71 -9.33 -12.31
C GLY A 19 16.63 -10.07 -11.51
N GLN A 20 17.01 -11.04 -10.67
CA GLN A 20 16.08 -11.78 -9.81
C GLN A 20 15.56 -10.93 -8.63
N MET A 21 16.37 -10.00 -8.09
CA MET A 21 15.89 -9.02 -7.09
C MET A 21 15.02 -7.91 -7.70
N LEU A 22 15.24 -7.54 -8.96
CA LEU A 22 14.43 -6.53 -9.65
C LEU A 22 12.99 -7.00 -9.97
N VAL A 23 12.76 -8.32 -10.05
CA VAL A 23 11.42 -8.88 -10.26
C VAL A 23 10.54 -8.72 -9.01
N HIS A 24 11.11 -8.53 -7.82
CA HIS A 24 10.33 -8.41 -6.58
C HIS A 24 9.88 -6.99 -6.24
N ASN A 25 10.40 -5.96 -6.93
CA ASN A 25 10.04 -4.55 -6.68
C ASN A 25 9.35 -3.84 -7.86
N THR A 26 9.07 -4.54 -8.97
CA THR A 26 8.26 -4.02 -10.09
C THR A 26 6.99 -4.84 -10.33
N GLY A 27 6.45 -5.40 -9.25
CA GLY A 27 5.12 -6.01 -9.27
C GLY A 27 4.04 -4.96 -9.49
N LEU A 28 3.60 -4.80 -10.73
CA LEU A 28 2.24 -4.33 -11.01
C LEU A 28 1.31 -5.24 -10.18
N GLN A 29 0.53 -4.67 -9.27
CA GLN A 29 -0.60 -5.38 -8.66
C GLN A 29 -1.51 -5.85 -9.79
N ARG A 30 -1.32 -7.10 -10.23
CA ARG A 30 -2.32 -7.82 -11.01
C ARG A 30 -3.48 -8.06 -10.07
N MET A 31 -4.49 -7.18 -10.16
CA MET A 31 -5.84 -7.53 -9.77
C MET A 31 -6.16 -8.89 -10.41
N ALA A 32 -6.52 -9.86 -9.57
CA ALA A 32 -6.85 -11.21 -9.98
C ALA A 32 -8.11 -11.20 -10.87
N ALA A 33 -7.91 -10.99 -12.18
CA ALA A 33 -8.88 -11.39 -13.19
C ALA A 33 -8.83 -12.92 -13.24
N LYS A 34 -9.83 -13.55 -12.63
CA LYS A 34 -10.09 -14.99 -12.76
C LYS A 34 -10.22 -15.32 -14.24
N THR A 35 -9.30 -16.11 -14.78
CA THR A 35 -9.53 -16.83 -16.02
C THR A 35 -10.67 -17.85 -15.79
N PRO A 36 -11.58 -18.00 -16.75
CA PRO A 36 -12.66 -18.97 -16.66
C PRO A 36 -12.12 -20.36 -16.97
N THR A 37 -12.00 -21.20 -15.94
CA THR A 37 -11.98 -22.64 -16.12
C THR A 37 -13.43 -23.10 -16.26
N THR A 38 -13.76 -23.65 -17.41
CA THR A 38 -15.00 -24.38 -17.71
C THR A 38 -15.28 -25.48 -16.68
N PRO A 39 -16.48 -25.50 -16.06
CA PRO A 39 -17.02 -26.70 -15.43
C PRO A 39 -18.08 -27.40 -16.32
N PRO A 40 -18.30 -28.72 -16.13
CA PRO A 40 -19.32 -29.52 -16.81
C PRO A 40 -20.75 -29.17 -16.32
N PRO A 41 -21.82 -29.62 -16.99
CA PRO A 41 -23.13 -28.97 -16.94
C PRO A 41 -24.00 -29.43 -15.76
N PRO A 42 -24.75 -28.52 -15.10
CA PRO A 42 -25.85 -28.91 -14.22
C PRO A 42 -27.22 -28.74 -14.90
N LYS A 43 -28.05 -29.75 -14.64
CA LYS A 43 -29.44 -29.90 -15.03
C LYS A 43 -30.31 -28.81 -14.39
N PHE A 44 -31.37 -28.46 -15.11
CA PHE A 44 -32.58 -27.74 -14.68
C PHE A 44 -32.94 -27.95 -13.20
N VAL A 45 -33.26 -26.88 -12.45
CA VAL A 45 -34.59 -26.70 -11.83
C VAL A 45 -34.85 -25.27 -11.29
N LYS A 46 -35.97 -24.71 -11.79
CA LYS A 46 -37.04 -23.92 -11.13
C LYS A 46 -36.70 -22.67 -10.29
N ALA A 47 -37.08 -21.53 -10.87
CA ALA A 47 -37.22 -20.23 -10.21
C ALA A 47 -38.51 -20.14 -9.37
N THR A 48 -38.41 -19.59 -8.16
CA THR A 48 -39.54 -19.00 -7.41
C THR A 48 -39.09 -17.67 -6.80
N GLN A 49 -40.02 -16.72 -6.73
CA GLN A 49 -39.89 -15.25 -6.68
C GLN A 49 -39.25 -14.65 -5.41
N PRO A 50 -38.74 -13.40 -5.48
CA PRO A 50 -38.56 -12.54 -4.31
C PRO A 50 -39.69 -11.49 -4.14
N PRO A 51 -40.12 -11.16 -2.89
CA PRO A 51 -41.02 -10.05 -2.56
C PRO A 51 -40.26 -8.74 -2.26
N PRO A 52 -40.96 -7.60 -2.08
CA PRO A 52 -40.59 -6.35 -2.75
C PRO A 52 -40.01 -5.27 -1.83
N LYS A 53 -39.30 -4.29 -2.40
CA LYS A 53 -39.20 -2.95 -1.82
C LYS A 53 -39.31 -1.86 -2.88
N SER A 54 -40.39 -1.10 -2.71
CA SER A 54 -40.75 0.17 -3.32
C SER A 54 -39.79 1.31 -2.94
N SER A 55 -39.43 2.13 -3.93
CA SER A 55 -39.43 3.60 -3.82
C SER A 55 -39.32 4.19 -5.23
N LYS A 56 -40.34 4.93 -5.66
CA LYS A 56 -40.40 5.60 -6.96
C LYS A 56 -39.88 7.04 -6.84
N PRO A 57 -39.04 7.52 -7.76
CA PRO A 57 -39.00 8.93 -8.17
C PRO A 57 -39.96 9.18 -9.36
N PRO A 58 -40.35 10.43 -9.63
CA PRO A 58 -41.50 10.79 -10.46
C PRO A 58 -41.32 10.49 -11.95
N GLN A 59 -42.44 10.22 -12.60
CA GLN A 59 -42.57 9.70 -13.95
C GLN A 59 -42.63 10.86 -14.97
N CYS A 60 -41.65 10.93 -15.88
CA CYS A 60 -41.68 11.86 -17.03
C CYS A 60 -42.72 11.42 -18.08
N PRO A 61 -43.41 12.35 -18.76
CA PRO A 61 -44.48 12.03 -19.69
C PRO A 61 -43.89 11.59 -21.03
N GLY A 62 -43.75 10.29 -21.21
CA GLY A 62 -43.30 9.71 -22.47
C GLY A 62 -43.16 8.20 -22.32
N GLY A 63 -44.17 7.45 -22.78
CA GLY A 63 -44.14 5.99 -22.74
C GLY A 63 -43.05 5.43 -23.65
N GLU A 64 -41.89 5.10 -23.08
CA GLU A 64 -40.84 4.42 -23.82
C GLU A 64 -41.10 2.91 -23.83
N LYS A 65 -41.75 2.44 -24.91
CA LYS A 65 -41.64 1.05 -25.34
C LYS A 65 -40.15 0.73 -25.52
N LYS A 66 -39.63 -0.30 -24.85
CA LYS A 66 -38.26 -0.80 -25.04
C LYS A 66 -37.95 -0.95 -26.53
N ARG A 67 -37.11 -0.05 -27.07
CA ARG A 67 -36.70 -0.10 -28.49
C ARG A 67 -35.69 -1.23 -28.67
N LYS A 68 -35.83 -2.00 -29.75
CA LYS A 68 -34.87 -3.05 -30.11
C LYS A 68 -33.54 -2.38 -30.54
N PRO A 69 -32.38 -2.93 -30.17
CA PRO A 69 -31.09 -2.39 -30.60
C PRO A 69 -31.00 -2.34 -32.13
N GLY A 70 -30.49 -1.24 -32.70
CA GLY A 70 -30.19 -1.11 -34.13
C GLY A 70 -31.21 -0.35 -34.99
N THR A 71 -32.10 0.44 -34.40
CA THR A 71 -33.06 1.28 -35.16
C THR A 71 -33.01 2.75 -34.69
N PHE A 72 -32.92 3.70 -35.61
CA PHE A 72 -32.98 5.14 -35.30
C PHE A 72 -34.39 5.57 -34.87
N ALA A 73 -34.47 6.67 -34.12
CA ALA A 73 -35.73 7.26 -33.66
C ALA A 73 -36.66 7.75 -34.82
N SER A 74 -36.12 7.91 -36.03
CA SER A 74 -36.83 8.28 -37.25
C SER A 74 -37.38 7.09 -38.07
N GLY A 75 -37.15 5.85 -37.61
CA GLY A 75 -37.69 4.63 -38.25
C GLY A 75 -36.75 3.93 -39.25
N GLY A 76 -35.51 4.39 -39.43
CA GLY A 76 -34.50 3.69 -40.24
C GLY A 76 -33.68 2.67 -39.43
N GLN A 77 -33.33 1.53 -40.02
CA GLN A 77 -32.38 0.56 -39.42
C GLN A 77 -30.93 1.01 -39.62
N HIS A 78 -30.06 0.77 -38.62
CA HIS A 78 -28.62 0.97 -38.75
C HIS A 78 -28.06 0.02 -39.82
N ALA A 79 -27.14 0.50 -40.68
CA ALA A 79 -26.32 -0.39 -41.49
C ALA A 79 -25.48 -1.27 -40.55
N VAL A 80 -25.81 -2.55 -40.49
CA VAL A 80 -25.06 -3.56 -39.73
C VAL A 80 -24.14 -4.27 -40.71
N PHE A 81 -23.00 -4.79 -40.25
CA PHE A 81 -22.02 -5.53 -41.07
C PHE A 81 -22.60 -6.71 -41.90
N SER A 82 -23.86 -7.06 -41.69
CA SER A 82 -24.65 -8.00 -42.50
C SER A 82 -25.08 -7.47 -43.87
N ASP A 83 -25.03 -6.15 -44.11
CA ASP A 83 -25.51 -5.52 -45.35
C ASP A 83 -24.41 -5.37 -46.42
N CYS A 84 -23.18 -5.75 -46.12
CA CYS A 84 -22.10 -5.79 -47.10
C CYS A 84 -22.19 -7.10 -47.92
N PRO A 85 -21.95 -7.06 -49.25
CA PRO A 85 -21.89 -8.29 -50.04
C PRO A 85 -20.84 -9.21 -49.43
N LYS A 86 -21.21 -10.49 -49.21
CA LYS A 86 -20.27 -11.49 -48.70
C LYS A 86 -19.06 -11.51 -49.64
N PRO A 87 -17.85 -11.22 -49.15
CA PRO A 87 -16.66 -11.28 -50.00
C PRO A 87 -16.52 -12.70 -50.55
N GLU A 88 -16.29 -12.83 -51.86
CA GLU A 88 -16.04 -14.14 -52.47
C GLU A 88 -14.69 -14.68 -51.94
N GLY A 89 -14.77 -15.77 -51.17
CA GLY A 89 -13.61 -16.45 -50.58
C GLY A 89 -13.40 -16.20 -49.08
N ASP A 90 -12.48 -16.96 -48.48
CA ASP A 90 -12.12 -16.87 -47.05
C ASP A 90 -11.50 -15.50 -46.73
N PHE A 91 -12.35 -14.52 -46.38
CA PHE A 91 -11.95 -13.18 -45.94
C PHE A 91 -10.84 -13.22 -44.87
N ILE A 92 -10.91 -14.20 -43.97
CA ILE A 92 -9.93 -14.40 -42.90
C ILE A 92 -8.52 -14.68 -43.47
N LYS A 93 -8.41 -15.42 -44.58
CA LYS A 93 -7.12 -15.70 -45.22
C LYS A 93 -6.57 -14.49 -45.98
N ALA A 94 -7.43 -13.72 -46.65
CA ALA A 94 -7.00 -12.49 -47.33
C ALA A 94 -6.60 -11.40 -46.32
N TRP A 95 -7.31 -11.32 -45.20
CA TRP A 95 -7.03 -10.42 -44.08
C TRP A 95 -5.73 -10.80 -43.36
N SER A 96 -5.52 -12.09 -43.07
CA SER A 96 -4.29 -12.57 -42.42
C SER A 96 -3.05 -12.38 -43.31
N ALA A 97 -3.18 -12.59 -44.63
CA ALA A 97 -2.11 -12.34 -45.58
C ALA A 97 -1.71 -10.86 -45.66
N LYS A 98 -2.68 -9.94 -45.62
CA LYS A 98 -2.40 -8.49 -45.62
C LYS A 98 -1.85 -8.00 -44.29
N ASN A 99 -2.40 -8.45 -43.17
CA ASN A 99 -1.97 -8.00 -41.83
C ASN A 99 -0.71 -8.69 -41.29
N GLY A 100 -0.30 -9.82 -41.87
CA GLY A 100 0.93 -10.51 -41.45
C GLY A 100 2.19 -9.66 -41.60
N ARG A 101 2.29 -8.85 -42.66
CA ARG A 101 3.44 -7.96 -42.89
C ARG A 101 3.48 -6.81 -41.88
N TYR A 102 2.33 -6.21 -41.58
CA TYR A 102 2.23 -5.12 -40.59
C TYR A 102 2.51 -5.63 -39.17
N ASN A 103 2.02 -6.82 -38.82
CA ASN A 103 2.29 -7.43 -37.52
C ASN A 103 3.77 -7.77 -37.34
N LEU A 104 4.46 -8.24 -38.38
CA LEU A 104 5.90 -8.49 -38.34
C LEU A 104 6.70 -7.22 -38.09
N ILE A 105 6.34 -6.11 -38.74
CA ILE A 105 6.99 -4.80 -38.53
C ILE A 105 6.67 -4.25 -37.14
N LEU A 106 5.46 -4.44 -36.65
CA LEU A 106 5.07 -4.02 -35.30
C LEU A 106 5.84 -4.79 -34.23
N ILE A 107 5.97 -6.11 -34.39
CA ILE A 107 6.71 -6.97 -33.46
C ILE A 107 8.20 -6.67 -33.51
N SER A 108 8.78 -6.45 -34.71
CA SER A 108 10.18 -6.05 -34.82
C SER A 108 10.44 -4.67 -34.22
N GLY A 109 9.52 -3.72 -34.40
CA GLY A 109 9.57 -2.40 -33.75
C GLY A 109 9.48 -2.49 -32.23
N ALA A 110 8.58 -3.33 -31.70
CA ALA A 110 8.44 -3.56 -30.27
C ALA A 110 9.68 -4.24 -29.67
N LEU A 111 10.26 -5.23 -30.37
CA LEU A 111 11.49 -5.90 -29.97
C LEU A 111 12.70 -4.96 -30.03
N ALA A 112 12.80 -4.13 -31.06
CA ALA A 112 13.86 -3.13 -31.17
C ALA A 112 13.73 -2.09 -30.06
N ALA A 113 12.53 -1.55 -29.81
CA ALA A 113 12.30 -0.60 -28.72
C ALA A 113 12.62 -1.21 -27.34
N GLY A 114 12.14 -2.43 -27.08
CA GLY A 114 12.43 -3.15 -25.84
C GLY A 114 13.92 -3.48 -25.67
N GLY A 115 14.58 -3.90 -26.75
CA GLY A 115 16.03 -4.14 -26.77
C GLY A 115 16.84 -2.87 -26.54
N THR A 116 16.43 -1.75 -27.13
CA THR A 116 17.09 -0.45 -26.95
C THR A 116 16.91 0.07 -25.54
N LEU A 117 15.72 -0.08 -24.94
CA LEU A 117 15.45 0.29 -23.54
C LEU A 117 16.24 -0.61 -22.58
N GLY A 118 16.26 -1.92 -22.82
CA GLY A 118 17.04 -2.87 -22.03
C GLY A 118 18.55 -2.63 -22.13
N TYR A 119 19.05 -2.25 -23.32
CA TYR A 119 20.44 -1.86 -23.52
C TYR A 119 20.76 -0.52 -22.84
N ALA A 120 19.87 0.47 -22.94
CA ALA A 120 20.05 1.76 -22.29
C ALA A 120 20.07 1.65 -20.75
N LEU A 121 19.24 0.77 -20.18
CA LEU A 121 19.22 0.48 -18.74
C LEU A 121 20.44 -0.34 -18.28
N SER A 122 20.89 -1.33 -19.08
CA SER A 122 22.02 -2.19 -18.70
C SER A 122 23.40 -1.59 -18.99
N SER A 123 23.50 -0.70 -19.98
CA SER A 123 24.76 -0.03 -20.34
C SER A 123 25.16 1.08 -19.36
N GLY A 124 24.23 1.53 -18.51
CA GLY A 124 24.51 2.60 -17.54
C GLY A 124 24.78 3.97 -18.18
N ILE A 125 24.57 4.13 -19.49
CA ILE A 125 24.77 5.40 -20.22
C ILE A 125 23.69 6.41 -19.84
N LEU A 126 22.48 5.93 -19.51
CA LEU A 126 21.48 6.73 -18.83
C LEU A 126 21.78 6.71 -17.33
N CYS A 127 22.78 7.48 -16.90
CA CYS A 127 22.91 7.91 -15.50
C CYS A 127 21.75 8.86 -15.15
N LEU A 128 20.51 8.36 -15.19
CA LEU A 128 19.49 8.89 -14.29
C LEU A 128 20.07 8.67 -12.90
N ASN A 129 20.15 9.73 -12.09
CA ASN A 129 20.74 9.75 -10.75
C ASN A 129 20.15 8.67 -9.83
N TRP A 130 20.54 7.41 -10.03
CA TRP A 130 20.03 6.23 -9.31
C TRP A 130 20.68 6.11 -7.95
N THR A 131 21.87 6.69 -7.80
CA THR A 131 22.42 7.08 -6.53
C THR A 131 21.79 8.42 -6.15
N ILE A 132 20.72 8.35 -5.36
CA ILE A 132 20.38 9.46 -4.47
C ILE A 132 21.68 9.79 -3.73
N PRO A 133 22.24 11.01 -3.86
CA PRO A 133 23.39 11.37 -3.05
C PRO A 133 22.98 11.14 -1.61
N GLU A 134 23.74 10.28 -0.92
CA GLU A 134 23.53 9.96 0.49
C GLU A 134 23.74 11.27 1.24
N TYR A 135 22.65 12.01 1.41
CA TYR A 135 22.65 13.17 2.26
C TYR A 135 23.06 12.62 3.62
N PRO A 136 24.11 13.15 4.27
CA PRO A 136 24.44 12.76 5.62
C PRO A 136 23.28 13.24 6.48
N TYR A 137 22.26 12.39 6.61
CA TYR A 137 21.16 12.62 7.52
C TYR A 137 21.81 12.82 8.88
N THR A 138 21.45 13.92 9.51
CA THR A 138 21.82 14.11 10.91
C THR A 138 21.24 12.94 11.72
N GLU A 139 21.89 12.55 12.83
CA GLU A 139 21.39 11.42 13.66
C GLU A 139 19.92 11.63 14.06
N ASP A 140 19.51 12.88 14.23
CA ASP A 140 18.14 13.30 14.50
C ASP A 140 17.16 12.98 13.34
N GLU A 141 17.57 13.20 12.08
CA GLU A 141 16.74 12.88 10.92
C GLU A 141 16.59 11.37 10.71
N MET A 142 17.65 10.59 10.99
CA MET A 142 17.57 9.12 10.94
C MET A 142 16.63 8.56 12.00
N GLU A 143 16.69 9.08 13.24
CA GLU A 143 15.75 8.69 14.30
C GLU A 143 14.30 9.03 13.92
N ASP A 144 14.06 10.17 13.28
CA ASP A 144 12.72 10.57 12.80
C ASP A 144 12.20 9.65 11.69
N PHE A 145 13.05 9.19 10.77
CA PHE A 145 12.67 8.21 9.74
C PHE A 145 12.34 6.84 10.32
N GLU A 146 13.10 6.36 11.31
CA GLU A 146 12.81 5.10 12.00
C GLU A 146 11.47 5.15 12.73
N ILE A 147 11.16 6.28 13.38
CA ILE A 147 9.87 6.51 14.03
C ILE A 147 8.72 6.52 13.01
N GLU A 148 8.91 7.19 11.87
CA GLU A 148 7.91 7.27 10.81
C GLU A 148 7.69 5.91 10.14
N GLU A 149 8.75 5.13 9.93
CA GLU A 149 8.65 3.77 9.37
C GLU A 149 7.95 2.81 10.34
N GLU A 150 8.28 2.87 11.63
CA GLU A 150 7.55 2.12 12.67
C GLU A 150 6.07 2.49 12.67
N ARG A 151 5.72 3.78 12.60
CA ARG A 151 4.32 4.24 12.53
C ARG A 151 3.60 3.64 11.32
N ARG A 152 4.27 3.59 10.16
CA ARG A 152 3.72 3.03 8.92
C ARG A 152 3.53 1.52 9.00
N ARG A 153 4.45 0.79 9.63
CA ARG A 153 4.32 -0.65 9.88
C ARG A 153 3.18 -0.93 10.86
N GLU A 154 3.11 -0.20 11.95
CA GLU A 154 2.03 -0.32 12.94
C GLU A 154 0.64 -0.01 12.34
N GLU A 155 0.53 1.00 11.48
CA GLU A 155 -0.72 1.33 10.78
C GLU A 155 -1.16 0.20 9.82
N LYS A 156 -0.20 -0.42 9.14
CA LYS A 156 -0.44 -1.55 8.22
C LYS A 156 -0.84 -2.80 8.99
N GLU A 157 -0.10 -3.16 10.04
CA GLU A 157 -0.42 -4.29 10.92
C GLU A 157 -1.79 -4.13 11.57
N ALA A 158 -2.12 -2.94 12.09
CA ALA A 158 -3.43 -2.67 12.67
C ALA A 158 -4.57 -2.78 11.64
N ARG A 159 -4.31 -2.49 10.37
CA ARG A 159 -5.29 -2.65 9.29
C ARG A 159 -5.50 -4.12 8.94
N GLU A 160 -4.42 -4.89 8.90
CA GLU A 160 -4.45 -6.33 8.65
C GLU A 160 -5.15 -7.06 9.80
N GLU A 161 -4.87 -6.69 11.05
CA GLU A 161 -5.53 -7.21 12.25
C GLU A 161 -7.04 -6.92 12.22
N ARG A 162 -7.46 -5.67 11.95
CA ARG A 162 -8.88 -5.34 11.79
C ARG A 162 -9.57 -6.12 10.66
N HIS A 163 -8.85 -6.41 9.58
CA HIS A 163 -9.39 -7.19 8.48
C HIS A 163 -9.56 -8.66 8.87
N GLN A 164 -8.58 -9.24 9.57
CA GLN A 164 -8.65 -10.60 10.10
C GLN A 164 -9.80 -10.74 11.11
N ASP A 165 -9.87 -9.84 12.09
CA ASP A 165 -10.96 -9.79 13.09
C ASP A 165 -12.35 -9.73 12.40
N ALA A 166 -12.48 -8.92 11.34
CA ALA A 166 -13.72 -8.80 10.59
C ALA A 166 -14.09 -10.08 9.79
N VAL A 167 -13.08 -10.79 9.26
CA VAL A 167 -13.29 -12.07 8.57
C VAL A 167 -13.70 -13.14 9.56
N GLU A 168 -12.99 -13.26 10.68
CA GLU A 168 -13.28 -14.24 11.73
C GLU A 168 -14.66 -14.01 12.35
N ALA A 169 -15.02 -12.76 12.66
CA ALA A 169 -16.36 -12.40 13.15
C ALA A 169 -17.46 -12.74 12.14
N ARG A 170 -17.19 -12.59 10.84
CA ARG A 170 -18.14 -12.96 9.78
C ARG A 170 -18.31 -14.47 9.70
N GLU A 171 -17.24 -15.25 9.80
CA GLU A 171 -17.30 -16.71 9.82
C GLU A 171 -18.03 -17.25 11.05
N LEU A 172 -17.72 -16.71 12.23
CA LEU A 172 -18.45 -16.97 13.47
C LEU A 172 -19.94 -16.67 13.31
N GLY A 173 -20.28 -15.53 12.71
CA GLY A 173 -21.65 -15.14 12.44
C GLY A 173 -22.39 -16.05 11.47
N VAL A 174 -21.69 -16.63 10.47
CA VAL A 174 -22.28 -17.62 9.56
C VAL A 174 -22.51 -18.95 10.27
N ARG A 175 -21.55 -19.41 11.08
CA ARG A 175 -21.69 -20.65 11.86
C ARG A 175 -22.84 -20.56 12.87
N ARG A 176 -22.93 -19.46 13.63
CA ARG A 176 -24.05 -19.20 14.55
C ARG A 176 -25.40 -19.17 13.83
N ARG A 177 -25.48 -18.56 12.65
CA ARG A 177 -26.73 -18.56 11.86
C ARG A 177 -27.11 -19.96 11.40
N ARG A 178 -26.15 -20.76 10.91
CA ARG A 178 -26.40 -22.15 10.52
C ARG A 178 -26.88 -23.00 11.69
N ALA A 179 -26.24 -22.84 12.85
CA ALA A 179 -26.64 -23.53 14.07
C ALA A 179 -28.05 -23.14 14.53
N LYS A 180 -28.42 -21.85 14.46
CA LYS A 180 -29.79 -21.41 14.77
C LYS A 180 -30.84 -22.02 13.84
N VAL A 181 -30.57 -22.04 12.54
CA VAL A 181 -31.47 -22.67 11.57
C VAL A 181 -31.59 -24.19 11.81
N ALA A 182 -30.48 -24.85 12.16
CA ALA A 182 -30.47 -26.26 12.53
C ALA A 182 -31.28 -26.54 13.81
N MET A 183 -31.15 -25.70 14.83
CA MET A 183 -31.93 -25.79 16.08
C MET A 183 -33.42 -25.51 15.85
N GLU A 184 -33.78 -24.51 15.03
CA GLU A 184 -35.18 -24.24 14.66
C GLU A 184 -35.79 -25.46 13.95
N ARG A 185 -35.03 -26.08 13.05
CA ARG A 185 -35.44 -27.30 12.36
C ARG A 185 -35.60 -28.50 13.30
N GLU A 186 -34.71 -28.66 14.28
CA GLU A 186 -34.81 -29.68 15.34
C GLU A 186 -36.11 -29.49 16.14
N VAL A 187 -36.40 -28.26 16.57
CA VAL A 187 -37.63 -27.92 17.32
C VAL A 187 -38.88 -28.19 16.49
N ASP A 188 -38.89 -27.81 15.21
CA ASP A 188 -40.01 -28.10 14.31
C ASP A 188 -40.27 -29.60 14.15
N LEU A 189 -39.21 -30.41 14.07
CA LEU A 189 -39.31 -31.88 13.96
C LEU A 189 -39.77 -32.51 15.28
N MET A 190 -39.28 -32.04 16.43
CA MET A 190 -39.78 -32.48 17.74
C MET A 190 -41.27 -32.16 17.93
N GLN A 191 -41.69 -30.97 17.51
CA GLN A 191 -43.09 -30.55 17.63
C GLN A 191 -44.01 -31.40 16.74
N ARG A 192 -43.56 -31.73 15.51
CA ARG A 192 -44.32 -32.64 14.63
C ARG A 192 -44.43 -34.05 15.17
N ASP A 193 -43.38 -34.56 15.80
CA ASP A 193 -43.40 -35.88 16.42
C ASP A 193 -44.47 -35.96 17.50
N MET A 194 -44.58 -34.89 18.31
CA MET A 194 -45.61 -34.74 19.35
C MET A 194 -47.02 -34.61 18.78
N ASP A 195 -47.22 -33.92 17.65
CA ASP A 195 -48.55 -33.59 17.12
C ASP A 195 -49.13 -34.67 16.19
N GLY A 196 -48.31 -35.54 15.60
CA GLY A 196 -48.80 -36.56 14.67
C GLY A 196 -47.81 -37.66 14.25
N GLY A 197 -46.64 -37.72 14.89
CA GLY A 197 -45.55 -38.62 14.53
C GLY A 197 -44.76 -38.16 13.29
N ILE A 198 -43.45 -38.37 13.31
CA ILE A 198 -42.56 -38.10 12.16
C ILE A 198 -42.25 -39.37 11.37
N THR A 199 -41.84 -39.18 10.12
CA THR A 199 -41.35 -40.29 9.28
C THR A 199 -39.97 -40.77 9.74
N ASP A 200 -39.59 -42.03 9.46
CA ASP A 200 -38.27 -42.57 9.83
C ASP A 200 -37.10 -41.70 9.33
N ALA A 201 -37.24 -41.10 8.14
CA ALA A 201 -36.23 -40.19 7.58
C ALA A 201 -36.13 -38.86 8.34
N GLU A 202 -37.24 -38.36 8.88
CA GLU A 202 -37.28 -37.16 9.72
C GLU A 202 -36.79 -37.44 11.13
N LEU A 203 -36.97 -38.67 11.64
CA LEU A 203 -36.40 -39.13 12.90
C LEU A 203 -34.87 -39.21 12.83
N ASP A 204 -34.32 -39.75 11.73
CA ASP A 204 -32.89 -39.73 11.46
C ASP A 204 -32.35 -38.29 11.33
N GLU A 205 -33.10 -37.39 10.68
CA GLU A 205 -32.77 -35.96 10.60
C GLU A 205 -32.73 -35.33 12.01
N LEU A 206 -33.70 -35.64 12.87
CA LEU A 206 -33.79 -35.14 14.23
C LEU A 206 -32.61 -35.61 15.09
N GLN A 207 -32.25 -36.90 15.04
CA GLN A 207 -31.08 -37.43 15.76
C GLN A 207 -29.78 -36.77 15.30
N ARG A 208 -29.64 -36.52 13.99
CA ARG A 208 -28.49 -35.83 13.42
C ARG A 208 -28.40 -34.38 13.90
N LEU A 209 -29.52 -33.67 13.92
CA LEU A 209 -29.58 -32.27 14.38
C LEU A 209 -29.30 -32.15 15.89
N ALA A 210 -29.79 -33.08 16.70
CA ALA A 210 -29.49 -33.14 18.13
C ALA A 210 -27.98 -33.34 18.38
N ALA A 211 -27.33 -34.23 17.63
CA ALA A 211 -25.88 -34.41 17.69
C ALA A 211 -25.11 -33.17 17.20
N GLU A 212 -25.60 -32.50 16.14
CA GLU A 212 -25.04 -31.23 15.66
C GLU A 212 -25.19 -30.10 16.69
N ARG A 213 -26.27 -30.07 17.50
CA ARG A 213 -26.49 -29.09 18.58
C ARG A 213 -25.47 -29.28 19.70
N GLU A 214 -25.31 -30.49 20.23
CA GLU A 214 -24.35 -30.78 21.29
C GLU A 214 -22.92 -30.45 20.85
N ALA A 215 -22.56 -30.82 19.60
CA ALA A 215 -21.28 -30.47 19.01
C ALA A 215 -21.10 -28.95 18.88
N PHE A 216 -22.14 -28.22 18.50
CA PHE A 216 -22.10 -26.76 18.39
C PHE A 216 -21.97 -26.07 19.76
N GLU A 217 -22.66 -26.55 20.78
CA GLU A 217 -22.56 -26.01 22.15
C GLU A 217 -21.16 -26.22 22.75
N LEU A 218 -20.57 -27.40 22.55
CA LEU A 218 -19.19 -27.70 22.94
C LEU A 218 -18.22 -26.78 22.20
N TRP A 219 -18.39 -26.64 20.88
CA TRP A 219 -17.58 -25.76 20.06
C TRP A 219 -17.71 -24.29 20.48
N GLU A 220 -18.91 -23.79 20.78
CA GLU A 220 -19.11 -22.41 21.21
C GLU A 220 -18.44 -22.12 22.56
N LYS A 221 -18.48 -23.07 23.50
CA LYS A 221 -17.79 -22.95 24.79
C LYS A 221 -16.27 -22.89 24.61
N ASP A 222 -15.71 -23.75 23.76
CA ASP A 222 -14.26 -23.76 23.49
C ASP A 222 -13.82 -22.54 22.68
N GLU A 223 -14.63 -22.06 21.74
CA GLU A 223 -14.34 -20.85 20.98
C GLU A 223 -14.39 -19.61 21.88
N LEU A 224 -15.32 -19.54 22.83
CA LEU A 224 -15.39 -18.46 23.82
C LEU A 224 -14.13 -18.42 24.70
N LYS A 225 -13.66 -19.59 25.16
CA LYS A 225 -12.40 -19.69 25.93
C LYS A 225 -11.20 -19.25 25.10
N ARG A 226 -11.12 -19.66 23.84
CA ARG A 226 -10.04 -19.24 22.94
C ARG A 226 -9.99 -17.73 22.77
N LEU A 227 -11.15 -17.09 22.59
CA LEU A 227 -11.23 -15.63 22.46
C LEU A 227 -10.81 -14.90 23.75
N ASP A 228 -11.22 -15.40 24.92
CA ASP A 228 -10.81 -14.85 26.23
C ASP A 228 -9.30 -15.02 26.47
N GLU A 229 -8.71 -16.16 26.08
CA GLU A 229 -7.26 -16.38 26.12
C GLU A 229 -6.51 -15.44 25.17
N GLN A 230 -6.99 -15.30 23.93
CA GLN A 230 -6.41 -14.36 22.95
C GLN A 230 -6.50 -12.91 23.43
N GLU A 231 -7.61 -12.49 24.05
CA GLU A 231 -7.75 -11.14 24.60
C GLU A 231 -6.74 -10.91 25.73
N LYS A 232 -6.57 -11.89 26.62
CA LYS A 232 -5.54 -11.85 27.69
C LYS A 232 -4.12 -11.78 27.11
N GLU A 233 -3.83 -12.49 26.04
CA GLU A 233 -2.53 -12.41 25.35
C GLU A 233 -2.32 -11.04 24.69
N ARG A 234 -3.31 -10.51 23.97
CA ARG A 234 -3.26 -9.17 23.37
C ARG A 234 -3.06 -8.09 24.43
N ASP A 235 -3.69 -8.22 25.59
CA ASP A 235 -3.52 -7.28 26.69
C ASP A 235 -2.14 -7.37 27.36
N LYS A 236 -1.55 -8.57 27.46
CA LYS A 236 -0.15 -8.73 27.90
C LYS A 236 0.80 -8.05 26.90
N ILE A 237 0.61 -8.31 25.60
CA ILE A 237 1.41 -7.70 24.52
C ILE A 237 1.27 -6.17 24.54
N ARG A 238 0.07 -5.63 24.71
CA ARG A 238 -0.15 -4.18 24.82
C ARG A 238 0.58 -3.58 26.03
N LYS A 239 0.53 -4.24 27.18
CA LYS A 239 1.24 -3.80 28.40
C LYS A 239 2.75 -3.84 28.22
N GLU A 240 3.28 -4.89 27.60
CA GLU A 240 4.70 -5.00 27.28
C GLU A 240 5.15 -3.93 26.28
N LYS A 241 4.42 -3.77 25.17
CA LYS A 241 4.69 -2.74 24.16
C LYS A 241 4.65 -1.33 24.76
N ALA A 242 3.71 -1.06 25.68
CA ALA A 242 3.65 0.21 26.40
C ALA A 242 4.87 0.43 27.32
N LYS A 243 5.36 -0.61 28.01
CA LYS A 243 6.57 -0.53 28.83
C LYS A 243 7.80 -0.25 27.97
N VAL A 244 7.97 -0.97 26.86
CA VAL A 244 9.08 -0.77 25.92
C VAL A 244 9.06 0.65 25.34
N ARG A 245 7.90 1.15 24.92
CA ARG A 245 7.75 2.54 24.44
C ARG A 245 8.08 3.56 25.52
N ALA A 246 7.67 3.32 26.77
CA ALA A 246 7.96 4.21 27.88
C ALA A 246 9.46 4.24 28.24
N GLU A 247 10.15 3.10 28.17
CA GLU A 247 11.60 3.02 28.35
C GLU A 247 12.35 3.73 27.23
N ARG A 248 11.98 3.46 25.96
CA ARG A 248 12.56 4.12 24.80
C ARG A 248 12.38 5.64 24.83
N ASN A 249 11.19 6.12 25.21
CA ASN A 249 10.95 7.56 25.33
C ASN A 249 11.80 8.21 26.43
N LYS A 250 11.99 7.53 27.57
CA LYS A 250 12.88 8.02 28.63
C LYS A 250 14.33 8.10 28.17
N GLU A 251 14.78 7.15 27.36
CA GLU A 251 16.13 7.17 26.79
C GLU A 251 16.31 8.34 25.82
N ARG A 252 15.37 8.55 24.90
CA ARG A 252 15.40 9.70 23.98
C ARG A 252 15.36 11.04 24.72
N ASP A 253 14.52 11.16 25.75
CA ASP A 253 14.45 12.39 26.55
C ASP A 253 15.78 12.68 27.28
N ARG A 254 16.52 11.64 27.68
CA ARG A 254 17.87 11.80 28.24
C ARG A 254 18.85 12.25 27.16
N LYS A 255 18.87 11.62 25.99
CA LYS A 255 19.72 12.03 24.86
C LYS A 255 19.45 13.47 24.42
N ARG A 256 18.18 13.89 24.34
CA ARG A 256 17.78 15.26 24.01
C ARG A 256 18.27 16.28 25.05
N LYS A 257 18.15 15.95 26.34
CA LYS A 257 18.68 16.82 27.41
C LYS A 257 20.20 16.91 27.39
N GLU A 258 20.89 15.81 27.09
CA GLU A 258 22.35 15.80 26.99
C GLU A 258 22.85 16.61 25.79
N THR A 259 22.19 16.49 24.64
CA THR A 259 22.52 17.27 23.43
C THR A 259 22.20 18.75 23.60
N GLU A 260 21.03 19.11 24.16
CA GLU A 260 20.68 20.49 24.49
C GLU A 260 21.70 21.11 25.47
N ALA A 261 22.10 20.38 26.51
CA ALA A 261 23.11 20.86 27.47
C ALA A 261 24.52 21.00 26.85
N GLN A 262 24.86 20.21 25.84
CA GLN A 262 26.11 20.37 25.10
C GLN A 262 26.06 21.61 24.20
N LEU A 263 24.95 21.81 23.49
CA LEU A 263 24.74 22.99 22.65
C LEU A 263 24.73 24.28 23.47
N GLU A 264 24.10 24.29 24.64
CA GLU A 264 24.09 25.44 25.55
C GLU A 264 25.51 25.79 26.04
N LYS A 265 26.32 24.77 26.36
CA LYS A 265 27.73 24.98 26.73
C LYS A 265 28.55 25.54 25.58
N GLU A 266 28.36 25.02 24.36
CA GLU A 266 29.05 25.50 23.17
C GLU A 266 28.63 26.95 22.84
N GLU A 267 27.34 27.28 22.95
CA GLU A 267 26.83 28.62 22.73
C GLU A 267 27.35 29.61 23.77
N ALA A 268 27.39 29.21 25.05
CA ALA A 268 27.98 30.03 26.11
C ALA A 268 29.49 30.27 25.91
N GLU A 269 30.22 29.30 25.35
CA GLU A 269 31.63 29.49 24.99
C GLU A 269 31.79 30.43 23.79
N ARG A 270 30.95 30.28 22.76
CA ARG A 270 30.90 31.18 21.60
C ARG A 270 30.56 32.60 22.01
N GLU A 271 29.64 32.80 22.96
CA GLU A 271 29.27 34.12 23.46
C GLU A 271 30.43 34.77 24.25
N LYS A 272 31.10 34.01 25.11
CA LYS A 272 32.33 34.46 25.80
C LYS A 272 33.43 34.85 24.80
N ALA A 273 33.59 34.11 23.71
CA ALA A 273 34.54 34.44 22.65
C ALA A 273 34.15 35.74 21.92
N ARG A 274 32.86 35.92 21.60
CA ARG A 274 32.33 37.17 21.01
C ARG A 274 32.52 38.37 21.92
N GLU A 275 32.29 38.22 23.23
CA GLU A 275 32.48 39.30 24.20
C GLU A 275 33.97 39.69 24.33
N LYS A 276 34.88 38.70 24.38
CA LYS A 276 36.33 38.95 24.35
C LYS A 276 36.74 39.70 23.09
N ALA A 277 36.28 39.25 21.91
CA ALA A 277 36.55 39.92 20.65
C ALA A 277 36.00 41.36 20.61
N ARG A 278 34.82 41.61 21.19
CA ARG A 278 34.25 42.96 21.30
C ARG A 278 35.10 43.87 22.18
N LYS A 279 35.55 43.38 23.35
CA LYS A 279 36.43 44.13 24.26
C LYS A 279 37.79 44.44 23.62
N GLU A 280 38.33 43.52 22.84
CA GLU A 280 39.59 43.73 22.10
C GLU A 280 39.43 44.79 21.00
N ARG A 281 38.34 44.74 20.23
CA ARG A 281 38.02 45.76 19.22
C ARG A 281 37.86 47.15 19.85
N GLU A 282 37.17 47.25 20.99
CA GLU A 282 37.00 48.53 21.70
C GLU A 282 38.33 49.10 22.22
N LYS A 283 39.24 48.24 22.71
CA LYS A 283 40.59 48.65 23.09
C LYS A 283 41.38 49.15 21.89
N ALA A 284 41.35 48.43 20.77
CA ALA A 284 42.04 48.82 19.54
C ALA A 284 41.49 50.14 18.96
N GLU A 285 40.18 50.39 19.08
CA GLU A 285 39.57 51.65 18.65
C GLU A 285 39.97 52.83 19.54
N LYS A 286 39.99 52.64 20.87
CA LYS A 286 40.50 53.64 21.81
C LYS A 286 41.96 53.97 21.59
N GLU A 287 42.79 52.98 21.24
CA GLU A 287 44.20 53.19 20.94
C GLU A 287 44.39 53.94 19.61
N LYS A 288 43.63 53.57 18.57
CA LYS A 288 43.59 54.32 17.31
C LYS A 288 43.12 55.76 17.47
N GLN A 289 42.13 56.03 18.34
CA GLN A 289 41.72 57.40 18.64
C GLN A 289 42.83 58.19 19.33
N LYS A 290 43.54 57.58 20.29
CA LYS A 290 44.69 58.22 20.94
C LYS A 290 45.84 58.51 19.98
N GLU A 291 46.14 57.60 19.04
CA GLU A 291 47.13 57.85 17.99
C GLU A 291 46.70 58.96 17.04
N LYS A 292 45.43 58.98 16.62
CA LYS A 292 44.90 60.07 15.79
C LYS A 292 44.98 61.42 16.49
N GLU A 293 44.62 61.48 17.77
CA GLU A 293 44.68 62.72 18.55
C GLU A 293 46.13 63.19 18.78
N LYS A 294 47.08 62.26 18.97
CA LYS A 294 48.52 62.58 19.02
C LYS A 294 49.02 63.10 17.67
N ALA A 295 48.68 62.43 16.58
CA ALA A 295 49.06 62.84 15.22
C ALA A 295 48.46 64.20 14.85
N GLU A 296 47.22 64.49 15.27
CA GLU A 296 46.57 65.78 15.06
C GLU A 296 47.23 66.89 15.89
N LYS A 297 47.56 66.62 17.16
CA LYS A 297 48.33 67.56 18.01
C LYS A 297 49.73 67.84 17.48
N GLU A 298 50.39 66.84 16.91
CA GLU A 298 51.71 66.99 16.29
C GLU A 298 51.62 67.75 14.97
N ALA A 299 50.59 67.49 14.15
CA ALA A 299 50.29 68.24 12.94
C ALA A 299 49.92 69.71 13.23
N GLU A 300 49.19 69.98 14.32
CA GLU A 300 48.87 71.34 14.76
C GLU A 300 50.12 72.09 15.23
N LYS A 301 51.02 71.42 15.97
CA LYS A 301 52.32 71.98 16.35
C LYS A 301 53.19 72.27 15.13
N ALA A 302 53.23 71.37 14.15
CA ALA A 302 53.96 71.58 12.90
C ALA A 302 53.36 72.75 12.08
N ARG A 303 52.03 72.89 12.04
CA ARG A 303 51.36 74.04 11.43
C ARG A 303 51.67 75.36 12.13
N LYS A 304 51.72 75.38 13.47
CA LYS A 304 52.14 76.56 14.25
C LYS A 304 53.61 76.91 14.07
N ALA A 305 54.48 75.91 13.82
CA ALA A 305 55.90 76.15 13.54
C ALA A 305 56.17 76.62 12.10
N ALA A 306 55.29 76.29 11.14
CA ALA A 306 55.39 76.73 9.74
C ALA A 306 54.69 78.07 9.46
N GLY A 307 53.99 78.63 10.45
CA GLY A 307 53.34 79.94 10.38
C GLY A 307 53.99 80.94 11.32
N ASN A 308 55.19 81.41 10.98
CA ASN A 308 55.77 82.68 11.39
C ASN A 308 56.76 83.14 10.30
#